data_AF-A0A7V3UAK5-F1
#
_entry.id   AF-A0A7V3UAK5-F1
#
_cell.length_a   1.000
_cell.length_b   1.000
_cell.length_c   1.000
_cell.angle_alpha   90.00
_cell.angle_beta   90.00
_cell.angle_gamma   90.00
#
_symmetry.space_group_name_H-M   'P 1'
#
loop_
_entity.id
_entity.type
_entity.pdbx_description
1 polymer ?
#
loop_
_entity_poly.entity_id
_entity_poly.type
_entity_poly.pdbx_seq_one_letter_code
_entity_poly.pdbx_strand_id
1 'polypeptide(L)'
;MKKLILITSFISGGLSLMAQGGGFQQRTPEERTKMAMEKMAVLNLDKDKTAKVDTIFLNYYKAQAKVREEMMSGGGQPDFQAMREKMQPLTEERDKKLKEVLTEAEFKKFKDEIEPTLRPRGPGGGGNN
;
A
#
# COMPACT_ATOMS: atom_id res chain seq x y z
N MET A 1 -26.75 -9.71 43.98
CA MET A 1 -25.67 -8.91 43.38
C MET A 1 -25.62 -9.18 41.88
N LYS A 2 -25.75 -8.10 41.08
CA LYS A 2 -25.21 -7.82 39.73
C LYS A 2 -25.02 -9.04 38.81
N LYS A 3 -26.02 -9.32 37.96
CA LYS A 3 -26.05 -9.01 36.50
C LYS A 3 -24.84 -9.56 35.74
N LEU A 4 -25.10 -10.48 34.80
CA LEU A 4 -24.60 -10.40 33.42
C LEU A 4 -25.32 -11.43 32.54
N ILE A 5 -26.29 -10.93 31.78
CA ILE A 5 -26.83 -11.55 30.57
C ILE A 5 -25.71 -11.46 29.53
N LEU A 6 -25.23 -12.58 29.00
CA LEU A 6 -24.35 -12.59 27.83
C LEU A 6 -25.17 -13.09 26.64
N ILE A 7 -25.73 -12.14 25.89
CA ILE A 7 -26.43 -12.41 24.64
C ILE A 7 -25.40 -12.82 23.60
N THR A 8 -25.53 -14.07 23.14
CA THR A 8 -24.91 -14.60 21.93
C THR A 8 -25.51 -13.87 20.72
N SER A 9 -24.78 -12.93 20.14
CA SER A 9 -25.07 -12.41 18.80
C SER A 9 -24.07 -13.00 17.81
N PHE A 10 -24.49 -14.15 17.29
CA PHE A 10 -24.00 -14.76 16.06
C PHE A 10 -24.33 -13.80 14.91
N ILE A 11 -23.35 -13.02 14.44
CA ILE A 11 -23.47 -12.31 13.15
C ILE A 11 -22.63 -13.08 12.15
N SER A 12 -23.27 -14.06 11.53
CA SER A 12 -22.88 -14.64 10.26
C SER A 12 -23.12 -13.62 9.16
N GLY A 13 -22.14 -13.38 8.29
CA GLY A 13 -22.39 -12.65 7.04
C GLY A 13 -21.18 -11.97 6.43
N GLY A 14 -20.24 -12.76 5.91
CA GLY A 14 -19.17 -12.24 5.06
C GLY A 14 -18.24 -13.37 4.67
N LEU A 15 -18.43 -13.90 3.46
CA LEU A 15 -17.59 -14.92 2.83
C LEU A 15 -16.12 -14.51 2.92
N SER A 16 -15.45 -14.94 3.98
CA SER A 16 -14.02 -14.79 4.15
C SER A 16 -13.43 -16.16 3.91
N LEU A 17 -12.93 -16.37 2.69
CA LEU A 17 -11.99 -17.44 2.40
C LEU A 17 -10.73 -17.16 3.23
N MET A 18 -10.77 -17.51 4.51
CA MET A 18 -9.65 -17.30 5.44
C MET A 18 -8.65 -18.43 5.24
N ALA A 19 -7.63 -18.16 4.44
CA ALA A 19 -6.35 -18.85 4.57
C ALA A 19 -5.76 -18.50 5.96
N GLN A 20 -5.29 -19.55 6.62
CA GLN A 20 -4.93 -19.64 8.03
C GLN A 20 -3.89 -18.61 8.51
N GLY A 21 -4.00 -18.24 9.78
CA GLY A 21 -2.90 -17.68 10.59
C GLY A 21 -3.05 -16.19 10.86
N GLY A 22 -3.28 -15.81 12.12
CA GLY A 22 -3.41 -14.42 12.56
C GLY A 22 -2.28 -13.54 12.04
N GLY A 23 -2.59 -12.68 11.08
CA GLY A 23 -1.64 -11.82 10.40
C GLY A 23 -2.39 -10.64 9.81
N PHE A 24 -1.77 -9.46 9.84
CA PHE A 24 -2.32 -8.27 9.19
C PHE A 24 -2.73 -8.63 7.76
N GLN A 25 -4.03 -8.56 7.47
CA GLN A 25 -4.55 -8.80 6.13
C GLN A 25 -3.79 -7.90 5.15
N GLN A 26 -3.07 -8.52 4.21
CA GLN A 26 -2.36 -7.76 3.20
C GLN A 26 -3.40 -7.04 2.35
N ARG A 27 -3.30 -5.72 2.29
CA ARG A 27 -4.17 -4.90 1.43
C ARG A 27 -3.95 -5.25 -0.05
N THR A 28 -5.03 -5.24 -0.82
CA THR A 28 -4.97 -5.48 -2.27
C THR A 28 -4.25 -4.33 -2.98
N PRO A 29 -3.71 -4.55 -4.21
CA PRO A 29 -3.18 -3.46 -5.02
C PRO A 29 -4.17 -2.31 -5.22
N GLU A 30 -5.45 -2.62 -5.39
CA GLU A 30 -6.53 -1.65 -5.58
C GLU A 30 -6.75 -0.81 -4.32
N GLU A 31 -6.80 -1.43 -3.14
CA GLU A 31 -6.90 -0.70 -1.85
C GLU A 31 -5.68 0.19 -1.62
N ARG A 32 -4.48 -0.29 -1.94
CA ARG A 32 -3.24 0.50 -1.83
C ARG A 32 -3.22 1.68 -2.80
N THR A 33 -3.74 1.48 -4.00
CA THR A 33 -3.91 2.54 -5.01
C THR A 33 -4.85 3.60 -4.47
N LYS A 34 -6.02 3.21 -3.96
CA LYS A 34 -6.98 4.14 -3.38
C LYS A 34 -6.35 4.98 -2.26
N MET A 35 -5.64 4.38 -1.32
CA MET A 35 -4.94 5.12 -0.27
C MET A 35 -3.88 6.08 -0.83
N ALA A 36 -3.14 5.67 -1.87
CA ALA A 36 -2.17 6.56 -2.52
C ALA A 36 -2.88 7.75 -3.17
N MET A 37 -3.98 7.52 -3.87
CA MET A 37 -4.79 8.58 -4.48
C MET A 37 -5.41 9.52 -3.45
N GLU A 38 -5.86 9.01 -2.31
CA GLU A 38 -6.33 9.83 -1.18
C GLU A 38 -5.22 10.76 -0.65
N LYS A 39 -3.97 10.29 -0.58
CA LYS A 39 -2.83 11.16 -0.21
C LYS A 39 -2.46 12.15 -1.32
N MET A 40 -2.60 11.76 -2.58
CA MET A 40 -2.34 12.61 -3.75
C MET A 40 -3.38 13.72 -3.94
N ALA A 41 -4.55 13.63 -3.29
CA ALA A 41 -5.61 14.64 -3.39
C ALA A 41 -5.12 16.06 -3.03
N VAL A 42 -4.11 16.21 -2.18
CA VAL A 42 -3.51 17.51 -1.81
C VAL A 42 -2.80 18.24 -2.96
N LEU A 43 -2.62 17.57 -4.10
CA LEU A 43 -2.07 18.16 -5.32
C LEU A 43 -3.15 18.78 -6.21
N ASN A 44 -4.44 18.54 -5.94
CA ASN A 44 -5.58 19.06 -6.71
C ASN A 44 -5.43 18.83 -8.23
N LEU A 45 -5.01 17.63 -8.62
CA LEU A 45 -4.80 17.26 -10.02
C LEU A 45 -6.13 17.36 -10.81
N ASP A 46 -6.04 17.73 -12.08
CA ASP A 46 -7.18 17.63 -12.99
C ASP A 46 -7.59 16.16 -13.24
N LYS A 47 -8.74 15.95 -13.88
CA LYS A 47 -9.30 14.60 -14.11
C LYS A 47 -8.36 13.71 -14.92
N ASP A 48 -7.66 14.26 -15.90
CA ASP A 48 -6.81 13.49 -16.81
C ASP A 48 -5.53 13.06 -16.10
N LYS A 49 -4.88 13.98 -15.37
CA LYS A 49 -3.74 13.66 -14.50
C LYS A 49 -4.13 12.66 -13.43
N THR A 50 -5.29 12.83 -12.79
CA THR A 50 -5.79 11.93 -11.75
C THR A 50 -5.92 10.50 -12.27
N ALA A 51 -6.55 10.30 -13.43
CA ALA A 51 -6.71 8.98 -14.04
C ALA A 51 -5.36 8.32 -14.40
N LYS A 52 -4.41 9.11 -14.92
CA LYS A 52 -3.06 8.62 -15.22
C LYS A 52 -2.29 8.23 -13.96
N VAL A 53 -2.34 9.05 -12.92
CA VAL A 53 -1.67 8.78 -11.63
C VAL A 53 -2.26 7.54 -10.96
N ASP A 54 -3.59 7.37 -10.98
CA ASP A 54 -4.25 6.15 -10.47
C ASP A 54 -3.73 4.90 -11.18
N THR A 55 -3.70 4.93 -12.52
CA THR A 55 -3.17 3.82 -13.34
C THR A 55 -1.69 3.53 -13.04
N ILE A 56 -0.87 4.58 -12.85
CA ILE A 56 0.54 4.43 -12.49
C ILE A 56 0.69 3.70 -11.13
N PHE A 57 -0.07 4.12 -10.11
CA PHE A 57 -0.02 3.47 -8.79
C PHE A 57 -0.59 2.05 -8.80
N LEU A 58 -1.66 1.79 -9.55
CA LEU A 58 -2.24 0.46 -9.69
C LEU A 58 -1.23 -0.52 -10.28
N ASN A 59 -0.55 -0.13 -11.35
CA ASN A 59 0.49 -0.94 -11.97
C ASN A 59 1.67 -1.16 -11.03
N TYR A 60 2.12 -0.10 -10.34
CA TYR A 60 3.19 -0.20 -9.34
C TYR A 60 2.85 -1.19 -8.23
N TYR A 61 1.66 -1.11 -7.63
CA TYR A 61 1.28 -2.01 -6.54
C TYR A 61 1.00 -3.44 -6.99
N LYS A 62 0.51 -3.64 -8.22
CA LYS A 62 0.42 -4.98 -8.83
C LYS A 62 1.81 -5.61 -9.01
N ALA A 63 2.78 -4.84 -9.48
CA ALA A 63 4.16 -5.32 -9.61
C ALA A 63 4.78 -5.62 -8.24
N GLN A 64 4.55 -4.77 -7.23
CA GLN A 64 5.01 -5.06 -5.86
C GLN A 64 4.41 -6.36 -5.30
N ALA A 65 3.11 -6.59 -5.53
CA ALA A 65 2.43 -7.78 -5.04
C ALA A 65 3.07 -9.05 -5.62
N LYS A 66 3.39 -9.05 -6.93
CA LYS A 66 4.09 -10.16 -7.59
C LYS A 66 5.47 -10.43 -6.98
N VAL A 67 6.28 -9.39 -6.79
CA VAL A 67 7.61 -9.56 -6.16
C VAL A 67 7.46 -10.11 -4.74
N ARG A 68 6.47 -9.64 -3.96
CA ARG A 68 6.24 -10.18 -2.62
C ARG A 68 5.83 -11.66 -2.67
N GLU A 69 4.93 -12.03 -3.56
CA GLU A 69 4.48 -13.41 -3.76
C GLU A 69 5.66 -14.34 -4.11
N GLU A 70 6.52 -13.92 -5.04
CA GLU A 70 7.76 -14.62 -5.41
C GLU A 70 8.71 -14.82 -4.21
N MET A 71 8.83 -13.81 -3.34
CA MET A 71 9.72 -13.88 -2.18
C MET A 71 9.14 -14.74 -1.05
N MET A 72 7.82 -14.76 -0.88
CA MET A 72 7.14 -15.54 0.17
C MET A 72 7.01 -17.03 -0.21
N SER A 73 6.98 -17.37 -1.50
CA SER A 73 6.93 -18.76 -1.97
C SER A 73 8.25 -19.52 -1.79
N GLY A 74 9.36 -18.82 -1.53
CA GLY A 74 10.69 -19.40 -1.33
C GLY A 74 10.91 -20.12 0.02
N GLY A 75 9.94 -20.11 0.94
CA GLY A 75 9.98 -20.90 2.18
C GLY A 75 11.02 -20.46 3.24
N GLY A 76 11.69 -19.32 3.05
CA GLY A 76 12.73 -18.79 3.92
C GLY A 76 12.35 -17.47 4.61
N GLN A 77 13.23 -16.99 5.51
CA GLN A 77 13.10 -15.67 6.12
C GLN A 77 13.20 -14.59 5.02
N PRO A 78 12.42 -13.49 5.08
CA PRO A 78 12.44 -12.47 4.03
C PRO A 78 13.85 -11.88 3.83
N ASP A 79 14.44 -12.09 2.65
CA ASP A 79 15.65 -11.40 2.25
C ASP A 79 15.32 -9.94 1.92
N PHE A 80 15.55 -9.06 2.89
CA PHE A 80 15.29 -7.63 2.77
C PHE A 80 16.17 -6.95 1.71
N GLN A 81 17.38 -7.47 1.46
CA GLN A 81 18.26 -6.91 0.45
C GLN A 81 17.75 -7.26 -0.95
N ALA A 82 17.47 -8.53 -1.20
CA ALA A 82 16.86 -8.97 -2.46
C ALA A 82 15.50 -8.29 -2.72
N MET A 83 14.70 -8.10 -1.67
CA MET A 83 13.45 -7.35 -1.77
C MET A 83 13.69 -5.88 -2.16
N ARG A 84 14.68 -5.21 -1.56
CA ARG A 84 15.02 -3.82 -1.93
C ARG A 84 15.48 -3.74 -3.39
N GLU A 85 16.37 -4.63 -3.81
CA GLU A 85 16.90 -4.69 -5.18
C GLU A 85 15.79 -4.90 -6.21
N LYS A 86 14.81 -5.77 -5.93
CA LYS A 86 13.64 -5.95 -6.81
C LYS A 86 12.64 -4.77 -6.75
N MET A 87 12.55 -4.05 -5.63
CA MET A 87 11.60 -2.93 -5.45
C MET A 87 12.11 -1.60 -6.01
N GLN A 88 13.43 -1.41 -6.05
CA GLN A 88 14.07 -0.21 -6.56
C GLN A 88 13.65 0.12 -8.01
N PRO A 89 13.80 -0.78 -9.00
CA PRO A 89 13.44 -0.48 -10.38
C PRO A 89 11.95 -0.17 -10.55
N LEU A 90 11.08 -0.84 -9.78
CA LEU A 90 9.64 -0.54 -9.78
C LEU A 90 9.35 0.88 -9.30
N THR A 91 10.13 1.35 -8.33
CA THR A 91 9.98 2.69 -7.74
C THR A 91 10.51 3.76 -8.70
N GLU A 92 11.65 3.49 -9.35
CA GLU A 92 12.21 4.36 -10.40
C GLU A 92 11.28 4.47 -11.61
N GLU A 93 10.68 3.36 -12.05
CA GLU A 93 9.72 3.34 -13.16
C GLU A 93 8.46 4.16 -12.82
N ARG A 94 7.90 3.99 -11.62
CA ARG A 94 6.79 4.80 -11.13
C ARG A 94 7.16 6.28 -11.15
N ASP A 95 8.32 6.64 -10.61
CA ASP A 95 8.77 8.03 -10.53
C ASP A 95 8.98 8.64 -11.91
N LYS A 96 9.55 7.89 -12.86
CA LYS A 96 9.66 8.32 -14.25
C LYS A 96 8.30 8.62 -14.86
N LYS A 97 7.34 7.71 -14.71
CA LYS A 97 5.96 7.90 -15.21
C LYS A 97 5.25 9.07 -14.53
N LEU A 98 5.47 9.28 -13.23
CA LEU A 98 4.91 10.42 -12.52
C LEU A 98 5.47 11.75 -13.02
N LYS A 99 6.78 11.83 -13.33
CA LYS A 99 7.38 13.05 -13.91
C LYS A 99 6.83 13.42 -15.29
N GLU A 100 6.35 12.44 -16.07
CA GLU A 100 5.73 12.70 -17.37
C GLU A 100 4.30 13.26 -17.25
N VAL A 101 3.65 13.09 -16.10
CA VAL A 101 2.24 13.47 -15.86
C VAL A 101 2.13 14.69 -14.95
N LEU A 102 2.99 14.77 -13.93
CA LEU A 102 3.04 15.83 -12.94
C LEU A 102 3.99 16.94 -13.39
N THR A 103 3.69 18.16 -13.00
CA THR A 103 4.65 19.26 -13.05
C THR A 103 5.80 19.02 -12.08
N GLU A 104 6.93 19.71 -12.26
CA GLU A 104 8.07 19.60 -11.35
C GLU A 104 7.70 19.92 -9.90
N ALA A 105 6.85 20.93 -9.69
CA ALA A 105 6.39 21.32 -8.35
C ALA A 105 5.49 20.24 -7.71
N GLU A 106 4.54 19.69 -8.46
CA GLU A 106 3.68 18.58 -8.01
C GLU A 106 4.52 17.33 -7.70
N PHE A 107 5.49 17.00 -8.55
CA PHE A 107 6.38 15.87 -8.36
C PHE A 107 7.29 16.07 -7.13
N LYS A 108 7.84 17.26 -6.93
CA LYS A 108 8.63 17.59 -5.74
C LYS A 108 7.80 17.42 -4.46
N LYS A 109 6.59 17.97 -4.42
CA LYS A 109 5.67 17.80 -3.29
C LYS A 109 5.33 16.33 -3.07
N PHE A 110 5.16 15.55 -4.14
CA PHE A 110 5.01 14.11 -4.04
C PHE A 110 6.20 13.44 -3.32
N LYS A 111 7.44 13.73 -3.74
CA LYS A 111 8.65 13.13 -3.15
C LYS A 111 8.87 13.53 -1.69
N ASP A 112 8.63 14.80 -1.38
CA ASP A 112 8.97 15.36 -0.08
C ASP A 112 7.89 15.08 0.98
N GLU A 113 6.61 15.13 0.60
CA GLU A 113 5.49 15.09 1.56
C GLU A 113 4.64 13.82 1.45
N ILE A 114 4.40 13.32 0.24
CA ILE A 114 3.40 12.26 0.02
C ILE A 114 4.05 10.88 0.08
N GLU A 115 5.10 10.63 -0.70
CA GLU A 115 5.78 9.34 -0.79
C GLU A 115 6.22 8.80 0.59
N PRO A 116 6.78 9.60 1.51
CA PRO A 116 7.16 9.11 2.83
C PRO A 116 5.98 8.54 3.64
N THR A 117 4.76 9.02 3.38
CA THR A 117 3.54 8.53 4.05
C THR A 117 3.01 7.23 3.46
N LEU A 118 3.43 6.86 2.24
CA LEU A 118 3.01 5.63 1.55
C LEU A 118 3.87 4.42 1.93
N ARG A 119 5.04 4.65 2.53
CA ARG A 119 5.93 3.58 2.98
C ARG A 119 5.37 2.97 4.27
N PRO A 120 5.25 1.63 4.36
CA PRO A 120 4.85 1.00 5.61
C PRO A 120 5.88 1.33 6.68
N ARG A 121 5.44 2.00 7.75
CA ARG A 121 6.24 2.17 8.97
C ARG A 121 6.47 0.77 9.52
N GLY A 122 7.71 0.29 9.48
CA GLY A 122 8.06 -1.03 9.96
C GLY A 122 7.68 -1.22 11.44
N PRO A 123 7.55 -2.46 11.93
CA PRO A 123 7.40 -2.73 13.36
C PRO A 123 8.65 -2.21 14.08
N GLY A 124 8.55 -1.02 14.65
CA GLY A 124 9.69 -0.27 15.22
C GLY A 124 9.62 1.25 14.96
N GLY A 125 8.81 1.70 13.99
CA GLY A 125 8.63 3.13 13.68
C GLY A 125 7.43 3.78 14.37
N GLY A 126 7.06 3.30 15.56
CA GLY A 126 5.84 3.67 16.28
C GLY A 126 6.03 3.60 17.80
N GLY A 127 6.86 4.47 18.34
CA GLY A 127 6.91 4.84 19.76
C GLY A 127 7.45 6.28 19.79
N ASN A 128 6.59 7.30 19.73
CA ASN A 128 5.82 7.92 20.82
C ASN A 128 6.71 8.79 21.75
N ASN A 129 6.49 10.11 21.63
CA ASN A 129 7.06 11.27 22.33
C ASN A 129 8.49 11.71 22.01
#